data_AF-A0A7W0L497-F1
#
_entry.id   AF-A0A7W0L497-F1
#
_cell.length_a   1.000
_cell.length_b   1.000
_cell.length_c   1.000
_cell.angle_alpha   90.00
_cell.angle_beta   90.00
_cell.angle_gamma   90.00
#
_symmetry.space_group_name_H-M   'P 1'
#
loop_
_entity.id
_entity.type
_entity.pdbx_description
1 polymer ?
#
loop_
_entity_poly.entity_id
_entity_poly.type
_entity_poly.pdbx_seq_one_letter_code
_entity_poly.pdbx_strand_id
1 'polypeptide(L)' 'MTGDGASELLRVEDLKVYFPIKSGLVIDRHVGDVKAVDGVTFDITRG' A
#
# COMPACT_ATOMS: atom_id res chain seq x y z
N MET A 1 24.86 20.12 14.88
CA MET A 1 24.71 18.76 14.32
C MET A 1 23.50 18.78 13.40
N THR A 2 23.66 19.31 12.19
CA THR A 2 22.62 19.35 11.16
C THR A 2 22.84 18.14 10.27
N GLY A 3 21.99 17.11 10.44
CA GLY A 3 22.07 15.85 9.71
C GLY A 3 21.50 15.98 8.31
N ASP A 4 22.32 16.41 7.36
CA ASP A 4 22.06 16.22 5.93
C ASP A 4 22.92 15.05 5.45
N GLY A 5 22.28 13.88 5.32
CA GLY A 5 22.91 12.63 4.93
C GLY A 5 22.07 11.43 5.36
N ALA A 6 21.01 11.15 4.59
CA ALA A 6 20.08 10.02 4.75
C ALA A 6 19.14 10.07 5.98
N SER A 7 18.45 11.19 6.20
CA SER A 7 17.22 11.13 6.98
C SER A 7 16.13 10.45 6.13
N GLU A 8 15.69 9.27 6.58
CA GLU A 8 14.48 8.62 6.06
C GLU A 8 13.31 9.59 6.24
N LEU A 9 12.70 9.98 5.12
CA LEU A 9 11.52 10.84 5.08
C LEU A 9 10.25 10.06 5.39
N LEU A 10 10.19 8.80 4.94
CA LEU A 10 9.07 7.91 5.16
C LEU A 10 9.56 6.47 5.25
N ARG A 11 9.06 5.74 6.24
CA ARG A 11 9.22 4.30 6.40
C ARG A 11 7.85 3.66 6.38
N VAL A 12 7.66 2.66 5.54
CA VAL A 12 6.42 1.89 5.42
C VAL A 12 6.74 0.42 5.60
N GLU A 13 5.99 -0.23 6.48
CA GLU A 13 6.14 -1.65 6.80
C GLU A 13 4.85 -2.40 6.44
N ASP A 14 5.01 -3.58 5.82
CA ASP A 14 3.89 -4.50 5.49
C ASP A 14 2.72 -3.82 4.76
N LEU A 15 3.01 -2.97 3.77
CA LEU A 15 1.99 -2.28 2.99
C LEU A 15 1.11 -3.31 2.25
N LYS A 16 -0.21 -3.17 2.45
CA LYS A 16 -1.23 -3.97 1.79
C LYS A 16 -2.26 -3.07 1.13
N VAL A 17 -2.53 -3.33 -0.15
CA VAL A 17 -3.54 -2.60 -0.92
C VAL A 17 -4.39 -3.61 -1.66
N TYR A 18 -5.62 -3.80 -1.19
CA TYR A 18 -6.57 -4.76 -1.74
C TYR A 18 -7.81 -4.05 -2.28
N PHE A 19 -8.27 -4.44 -3.46
CA PHE A 19 -9.43 -3.83 -4.12
C PHE A 19 -10.60 -4.83 -4.21
N PRO A 20 -11.83 -4.42 -3.83
CA PRO A 20 -12.95 -5.33 -3.82
C PRO A 20 -13.44 -5.65 -5.24
N ILE A 21 -13.71 -6.93 -5.46
CA ILE A 21 -14.40 -7.47 -6.62
C ILE A 21 -15.88 -7.55 -6.26
N LYS A 22 -16.71 -6.83 -7.00
CA LYS A 22 -18.17 -6.89 -6.91
C LYS A 22 -18.73 -7.67 -8.09
N SER A 23 -19.82 -8.40 -7.86
CA SER A 23 -20.52 -9.15 -8.91
C SER A 23 -22.02 -9.03 -8.75
N GLY A 24 -22.71 -8.77 -9.86
CA GLY A 24 -24.16 -8.70 -9.93
C GLY A 24 -24.63 -7.84 -11.11
N LEU A 25 -25.81 -8.16 -11.67
CA LEU A 25 -26.41 -7.39 -12.76
C LEU A 25 -27.39 -6.31 -12.25
N VAL A 26 -28.07 -6.59 -11.12
CA VAL A 26 -29.07 -5.70 -10.52
C VAL A 26 -28.69 -5.28 -9.09
N ILE A 27 -27.96 -6.13 -8.37
CA ILE A 27 -27.46 -5.86 -7.02
C ILE A 27 -26.00 -6.31 -6.97
N ASP A 28 -25.09 -5.40 -6.64
CA ASP A 28 -23.68 -5.72 -6.44
C ASP A 28 -23.47 -6.47 -5.12
N ARG A 29 -22.86 -7.66 -5.20
CA ARG A 29 -22.36 -8.41 -4.04
C ARG A 29 -20.85 -8.46 -4.04
N HIS A 30 -20.23 -8.25 -2.88
CA HIS A 30 -18.79 -8.48 -2.68
C HIS A 30 -18.50 -9.98 -2.83
N VAL A 31 -17.62 -10.35 -3.77
CA VAL A 31 -17.24 -11.75 -4.06
C VAL A 31 -15.78 -12.08 -3.76
N GLY A 32 -14.94 -11.09 -3.49
CA GLY A 32 -13.55 -11.27 -3.05
C GLY A 32 -12.74 -10.00 -3.28
N ASP A 33 -11.46 -10.02 -2.93
CA ASP A 33 -10.55 -8.88 -3.10
C ASP A 33 -9.37 -9.24 -4.02
N VAL A 34 -9.01 -8.34 -4.94
CA VAL A 34 -7.75 -8.39 -5.69
C VAL A 34 -6.65 -7.79 -4.84
N LYS A 35 -5.59 -8.56 -4.59
CA LYS A 35 -4.39 -8.05 -3.91
C LYS A 35 -3.49 -7.29 -4.90
N ALA A 36 -3.48 -5.96 -4.83
CA ALA A 36 -2.61 -5.13 -5.68
C ALA A 36 -1.21 -4.94 -5.09
N VAL A 37 -1.11 -4.86 -3.76
CA VAL A 37 0.15 -4.86 -3.01
C VAL A 37 -0.04 -5.78 -1.81
N ASP A 38 0.90 -6.70 -1.58
CA ASP A 38 0.85 -7.61 -0.45
C ASP A 38 2.20 -7.68 0.26
N GLY A 39 2.28 -7.03 1.42
CA GLY A 39 3.41 -7.14 2.35
C GLY A 39 4.70 -6.47 1.89
N VAL A 40 4.60 -5.28 1.31
CA VAL A 40 5.78 -4.52 0.87
C VAL A 40 6.29 -3.60 1.99
N THR A 41 7.58 -3.71 2.28
CA THR A 41 8.30 -2.82 3.21
C THR A 41 9.31 -1.99 2.42
N PHE A 42 9.30 -0.67 2.61
CA PHE A 42 10.22 0.24 1.93
C PHE A 42 10.41 1.55 2.70
N ASP A 43 11.54 2.20 2.40
CA ASP A 43 11.93 3.50 2.96
C ASP A 43 12.13 4.51 1.82
N ILE A 44 11.74 5.76 2.06
CA ILE A 44 12.00 6.91 1.17
C ILE A 44 12.98 7.82 1.87
N THR A 45 14.14 8.07 1.27
CA THR A 45 15.14 9.04 1.75
C THR A 45 15.00 10.37 1.01
N ARG A 46 15.53 11.47 1.60
CA ARG A 46 15.66 12.74 0.89
C ARG A 46 16.62 12.58 -0.30
N GLY A 47 16.21 13.08 -1.47
CA GLY A 47 17.01 13.15 -2.70
C GLY A 47 17.53 14.55 -2.98
#